data_AF-A0A382Y164-F1
#
_entry.id   AF-A0A382Y164-F1
#
_cell.length_a   1.000
_cell.length_b   1.000
_cell.length_c   1.000
_cell.angle_alpha   90.00
_cell.angle_beta   90.00
_cell.angle_gamma   90.00
#
_symmetry.space_group_name_H-M   'P 1'
#
loop_
_entity.id
_entity.type
_entity.pdbx_description
1 polymer ?
#
loop_
_entity_poly.entity_id
_entity_poly.type
_entity_poly.pdbx_seq_one_letter_code
_entity_poly.pdbx_strand_id
1 'polypeptide(L)'
;MRRIAATLAVVGALLFSAGSAWADTPVTECDRLAAHPYDPGKVTEGVDWDDLDADYAIPACQEAVDNWPAEVRLQFQLARAFQKAEHYSDALRIYIRLAADPGPDYAAAQSNLGIMYDNG
;
A
#
# COMPACT_ATOMS: atom_id res chain seq x y z
N MET A 1 12.70 -71.01 -3.10
CA MET A 1 11.44 -70.35 -2.66
C MET A 1 11.76 -69.23 -1.70
N ARG A 2 11.60 -67.97 -2.13
CA ARG A 2 11.07 -66.83 -1.34
C ARG A 2 11.13 -65.58 -2.22
N ARG A 3 9.97 -65.22 -2.77
CA ARG A 3 9.69 -63.90 -3.34
C ARG A 3 9.37 -62.97 -2.18
N ILE A 4 9.99 -61.80 -2.11
CA ILE A 4 9.45 -60.67 -1.33
C ILE A 4 9.46 -59.46 -2.26
N ALA A 5 8.25 -58.97 -2.53
CA ALA A 5 7.94 -57.91 -3.47
C ALA A 5 8.26 -56.53 -2.88
N ALA A 6 8.58 -55.62 -3.79
CA ALA A 6 8.75 -54.20 -3.56
C ALA A 6 7.44 -53.54 -3.12
N THR A 7 7.54 -52.59 -2.18
CA THR A 7 6.58 -51.50 -2.06
C THR A 7 7.36 -50.26 -1.64
N LEU A 8 7.78 -49.46 -2.63
CA LEU A 8 8.16 -48.07 -2.43
C LEU A 8 6.93 -47.34 -1.91
N ALA A 9 6.95 -46.90 -0.64
CA ALA A 9 6.03 -45.88 -0.18
C ALA A 9 6.50 -44.54 -0.76
N VAL A 10 5.97 -44.21 -1.94
CA VAL A 10 6.00 -42.84 -2.46
C VAL A 10 5.13 -42.02 -1.52
N VAL A 11 5.76 -41.34 -0.56
CA VAL A 11 5.11 -40.29 0.22
C VAL A 11 4.77 -39.18 -0.77
N GLY A 12 3.54 -39.22 -1.26
CA GLY A 12 2.99 -38.28 -2.23
C GLY A 12 3.17 -36.86 -1.71
N ALA A 13 3.86 -36.05 -2.52
CA ALA A 13 4.04 -34.63 -2.30
C ALA A 13 2.70 -33.97 -1.98
N LEU A 14 2.59 -33.41 -0.77
CA LEU A 14 1.60 -32.40 -0.44
C LEU A 14 1.91 -31.17 -1.29
N LEU A 15 1.24 -31.08 -2.43
CA LEU A 15 1.20 -29.92 -3.29
C LEU A 15 0.48 -28.77 -2.56
N PHE A 16 1.21 -28.02 -1.73
CA PHE A 16 0.81 -26.65 -1.37
C PHE A 16 1.16 -25.72 -2.52
N SER A 17 0.46 -25.82 -3.64
CA SER A 17 0.36 -24.72 -4.59
C SER A 17 -0.83 -23.85 -4.20
N ALA A 18 -0.75 -23.24 -3.01
CA ALA A 18 -1.40 -21.96 -2.79
C ALA A 18 -0.58 -20.93 -3.56
N GLY A 19 -0.77 -20.90 -4.88
CA GLY A 19 -0.34 -19.73 -5.64
C GLY A 19 -1.07 -18.55 -5.03
N SER A 20 -0.33 -17.65 -4.38
CA SER A 20 -0.87 -16.36 -3.98
C SER A 20 -1.32 -15.68 -5.26
N ALA A 21 -2.62 -15.78 -5.57
CA ALA A 21 -3.25 -14.87 -6.49
C ALA A 21 -3.32 -13.55 -5.74
N TRP A 22 -2.25 -12.75 -5.84
CA TRP A 22 -2.34 -11.33 -5.56
C TRP A 22 -3.32 -10.82 -6.61
N ALA A 23 -4.59 -10.69 -6.24
CA ALA A 23 -5.50 -9.90 -7.06
C ALA A 23 -4.92 -8.50 -7.10
N ASP A 24 -4.79 -7.92 -8.29
CA ASP A 24 -4.38 -6.53 -8.43
C ASP A 24 -5.32 -5.66 -7.59
N THR A 25 -4.75 -4.76 -6.77
CA THR A 25 -5.54 -3.80 -6.02
C THR A 25 -6.32 -2.93 -7.00
N PRO A 26 -7.67 -2.91 -6.97
CA PRO A 26 -8.44 -2.13 -7.92
C PRO A 26 -8.19 -0.63 -7.73
N VAL A 27 -8.64 0.17 -8.71
CA VAL A 27 -8.76 1.62 -8.52
C VAL A 27 -9.85 1.87 -7.47
N THR A 28 -9.49 2.58 -6.41
CA THR A 28 -10.36 2.90 -5.27
C THR A 28 -10.80 4.37 -5.32
N GLU A 29 -11.72 4.75 -4.43
CA GLU A 29 -12.07 6.16 -4.27
C GLU A 29 -10.96 6.98 -3.63
N CYS A 30 -10.10 6.36 -2.81
CA CYS A 30 -8.89 6.99 -2.30
C CYS A 30 -7.99 7.48 -3.46
N ASP A 31 -7.80 6.65 -4.50
CA ASP A 31 -7.00 7.02 -5.67
C ASP A 31 -7.56 8.27 -6.35
N ARG A 32 -8.88 8.35 -6.51
CA ARG A 32 -9.53 9.51 -7.15
C ARG A 32 -9.45 10.80 -6.32
N LEU A 33 -9.42 10.70 -5.00
CA LEU A 33 -9.50 11.84 -4.09
C LEU A 33 -8.13 12.31 -3.57
N ALA A 34 -7.12 11.44 -3.56
CA ALA A 34 -5.88 11.71 -2.84
C ALA A 34 -4.59 11.37 -3.62
N ALA A 35 -4.67 10.75 -4.80
CA ALA A 35 -3.48 10.46 -5.61
C ALA A 35 -2.64 11.72 -5.83
N HIS A 36 -1.33 11.62 -5.56
CA HIS A 36 -0.43 12.75 -5.80
C HIS A 36 -0.10 12.85 -7.30
N PRO A 37 -0.19 14.04 -7.93
CA PRO A 37 0.00 14.21 -9.38
C PRO A 37 1.35 13.70 -9.90
N TYR A 38 2.39 13.79 -9.09
CA TYR A 38 3.75 13.34 -9.45
C TYR A 38 4.15 12.00 -8.83
N ASP A 39 3.25 11.31 -8.13
CA ASP A 39 3.54 9.96 -7.65
C ASP A 39 3.58 8.99 -8.85
N PRO A 40 4.69 8.26 -9.08
CA PRO A 40 4.76 7.23 -10.11
C PRO A 40 3.85 6.02 -9.80
N GLY A 41 3.44 5.83 -8.55
CA GLY A 41 2.54 4.75 -8.11
C GLY A 41 1.04 5.04 -8.27
N LYS A 42 0.65 6.23 -8.75
CA LYS A 42 -0.77 6.57 -8.98
C LYS A 42 -1.37 5.72 -10.10
N VAL A 43 -2.66 5.42 -9.97
CA VAL A 43 -3.43 4.63 -10.95
C VAL A 43 -4.59 5.42 -11.58
N THR A 44 -4.71 6.69 -11.22
CA THR A 44 -5.68 7.66 -11.74
C THR A 44 -4.99 8.97 -12.07
N GLU A 45 -5.74 9.94 -12.59
CA GLU A 45 -5.33 11.35 -12.51
C GLU A 45 -5.08 11.72 -11.04
N GLY A 46 -4.05 12.52 -10.80
CA GLY A 46 -3.73 12.99 -9.46
C GLY A 46 -4.52 14.25 -9.10
N VAL A 47 -4.70 14.46 -7.81
CA VAL A 47 -5.38 15.62 -7.24
C VAL A 47 -4.34 16.60 -6.74
N ASP A 48 -4.33 17.82 -7.27
CA ASP A 48 -3.41 18.87 -6.81
C ASP A 48 -3.64 19.21 -5.34
N TRP A 49 -2.62 19.77 -4.68
CA TRP A 49 -2.67 20.03 -3.24
C TRP A 49 -3.82 20.96 -2.84
N ASP A 50 -4.08 21.98 -3.65
CA ASP A 50 -5.12 22.97 -3.38
C ASP A 50 -6.53 22.39 -3.53
N ASP A 51 -6.70 21.43 -4.45
CA ASP A 51 -7.97 20.76 -4.74
C ASP A 51 -8.25 19.53 -3.84
N LEU A 52 -7.25 19.06 -3.08
CA LEU A 52 -7.44 17.92 -2.18
C LEU A 52 -8.37 18.30 -1.03
N ASP A 53 -9.54 17.69 -1.00
CA ASP A 53 -10.52 17.82 0.09
C ASP A 53 -10.35 16.66 1.08
N ALA A 54 -9.78 16.97 2.25
CA ALA A 54 -9.47 15.97 3.26
C ALA A 54 -10.72 15.36 3.91
N ASP A 55 -11.83 16.08 3.96
CA ASP A 55 -13.08 15.60 4.60
C ASP A 55 -13.67 14.42 3.82
N TYR A 56 -13.49 14.39 2.50
CA TYR A 56 -13.86 13.25 1.65
C TYR A 56 -12.73 12.23 1.48
N ALA A 57 -11.48 12.68 1.38
CA ALA A 57 -10.35 11.80 1.12
C ALA A 57 -10.05 10.86 2.29
N ILE A 58 -10.05 11.35 3.53
CA ILE A 58 -9.71 10.54 4.71
C ILE A 58 -10.60 9.30 4.86
N PRO A 59 -11.95 9.40 4.88
CA PRO A 59 -12.78 8.21 5.02
C PRO A 59 -12.62 7.23 3.86
N ALA A 60 -12.50 7.71 2.62
CA ALA A 60 -12.27 6.86 1.45
C ALA A 60 -10.93 6.13 1.52
N CYS A 61 -9.87 6.82 1.96
CA CYS A 61 -8.55 6.23 2.11
C CYS A 61 -8.44 5.28 3.30
N GLN A 62 -9.14 5.55 4.39
CA GLN A 62 -9.20 4.61 5.52
C GLN A 62 -9.89 3.30 5.10
N GLU A 63 -11.04 3.38 4.42
CA GLU A 63 -11.72 2.20 3.87
C GLU A 63 -10.82 1.43 2.89
N ALA A 64 -10.11 2.13 2.02
CA ALA A 64 -9.21 1.51 1.05
C ALA A 64 -8.04 0.80 1.75
N VAL A 65 -7.41 1.43 2.75
CA VAL A 65 -6.32 0.81 3.53
C VAL A 65 -6.82 -0.39 4.34
N ASP A 66 -8.05 -0.34 4.87
CA ASP A 66 -8.62 -1.47 5.62
C ASP A 66 -8.88 -2.70 4.72
N ASN A 67 -9.29 -2.47 3.47
CA ASN A 67 -9.53 -3.53 2.48
C ASN A 67 -8.24 -4.04 1.81
N TRP A 68 -7.24 -3.17 1.61
CA TRP A 68 -5.98 -3.48 0.95
C TRP A 68 -4.76 -3.00 1.76
N PRO A 69 -4.53 -3.55 2.95
CA PRO A 69 -3.51 -3.03 3.88
C PRO A 69 -2.07 -3.20 3.38
N ALA A 70 -1.83 -4.12 2.43
CA ALA A 70 -0.52 -4.31 1.82
C ALA A 70 -0.23 -3.32 0.67
N GLU A 71 -1.24 -2.58 0.21
CA GLU A 71 -1.08 -1.65 -0.90
C GLU A 71 -0.49 -0.32 -0.41
N VAL A 72 0.80 -0.12 -0.69
CA VAL A 72 1.55 1.04 -0.22
C VAL A 72 1.03 2.36 -0.80
N ARG A 73 0.55 2.37 -2.05
CA ARG A 73 0.03 3.63 -2.65
C ARG A 73 -1.14 4.19 -1.86
N LEU A 74 -2.03 3.32 -1.34
CA LEU A 74 -3.21 3.74 -0.56
C LEU A 74 -2.79 4.28 0.80
N GLN A 75 -1.75 3.69 1.42
CA GLN A 75 -1.19 4.21 2.66
C GLN A 75 -0.58 5.61 2.45
N PHE A 76 0.17 5.81 1.36
CA PHE A 76 0.74 7.12 1.02
C PHE A 76 -0.35 8.18 0.80
N GLN A 77 -1.40 7.84 0.06
CA GLN A 77 -2.53 8.73 -0.19
C GLN A 77 -3.29 9.09 1.10
N LEU A 78 -3.47 8.12 2.01
CA LEU A 78 -4.02 8.39 3.34
C LEU A 78 -3.17 9.38 4.13
N ALA A 79 -1.84 9.22 4.11
CA ALA A 79 -0.92 10.14 4.77
C ALA A 79 -1.01 11.56 4.19
N ARG A 80 -1.18 11.67 2.86
CA ARG A 80 -1.39 12.96 2.18
C ARG A 80 -2.71 13.61 2.57
N ALA A 81 -3.77 12.84 2.73
CA ALA A 81 -5.06 13.34 3.23
C ALA A 81 -4.95 13.81 4.69
N PHE A 82 -4.27 13.06 5.56
CA PHE A 82 -4.00 13.49 6.93
C PHE A 82 -3.17 14.76 6.99
N GLN A 83 -2.16 14.89 6.12
CA GLN A 83 -1.35 16.11 6.03
C GLN A 83 -2.24 17.33 5.69
N LYS A 84 -3.19 17.18 4.77
CA LYS A 84 -4.09 18.27 4.37
C LYS A 84 -5.05 18.67 5.50
N ALA A 85 -5.51 17.70 6.28
CA ALA A 85 -6.33 17.93 7.47
C ALA A 85 -5.53 18.40 8.70
N GLU A 86 -4.21 18.63 8.57
CA GLU A 86 -3.32 19.00 9.68
C GLU A 86 -3.21 17.91 10.78
N HIS A 87 -3.55 16.67 10.45
CA HIS A 87 -3.34 15.50 11.32
C HIS A 87 -1.89 15.03 11.21
N TYR A 88 -0.95 15.90 11.54
CA TYR A 88 0.47 15.72 11.24
C TYR A 88 1.09 14.49 11.91
N SER A 89 0.65 14.14 13.12
CA SER A 89 1.14 12.95 13.82
C SER A 89 0.87 11.67 13.03
N ASP A 90 -0.32 11.56 12.43
CA ASP A 90 -0.70 10.39 11.63
C ASP A 90 0.00 10.38 10.27
N ALA A 91 0.07 11.54 9.61
CA ALA A 91 0.81 11.69 8.37
C ALA A 91 2.29 11.30 8.53
N LEU A 92 2.98 11.86 9.54
CA LEU A 92 4.39 11.56 9.84
C LEU A 92 4.61 10.09 10.12
N ARG A 93 3.76 9.46 10.96
CA ARG A 93 3.88 8.04 11.29
C ARG A 93 3.84 7.18 10.03
N ILE A 94 2.94 7.47 9.10
CA ILE A 94 2.84 6.72 7.85
C ILE A 94 4.02 7.02 6.93
N TYR A 95 4.36 8.30 6.71
CA TYR A 95 5.48 8.67 5.84
C TYR A 95 6.81 8.09 6.32
N ILE A 96 7.10 8.12 7.63
CA ILE A 96 8.30 7.51 8.21
C ILE A 96 8.33 6.01 7.95
N ARG A 97 7.19 5.31 8.14
CA ARG A 97 7.10 3.87 7.86
C ARG A 97 7.40 3.58 6.39
N LEU A 98 6.76 4.31 5.48
CA LEU A 98 6.91 4.09 4.04
C LEU A 98 8.31 4.46 3.53
N ALA A 99 8.92 5.50 4.09
CA ALA A 99 10.29 5.91 3.76
C ALA A 99 11.37 4.95 4.29
N ALA A 100 11.02 4.08 5.24
CA ALA A 100 11.95 3.14 5.87
C ALA A 100 11.79 1.68 5.38
N ASP A 101 10.82 1.40 4.51
CA ASP A 101 10.57 0.05 4.00
C ASP A 101 11.66 -0.36 2.98
N PRO A 102 12.35 -1.50 3.16
CA PRO A 102 13.40 -1.98 2.25
C PRO A 102 12.90 -2.45 0.87
N GLY A 103 11.59 -2.36 0.60
CA GLY A 103 11.00 -2.55 -0.73
C GLY A 103 11.40 -1.45 -1.74
N PRO A 104 10.69 -1.28 -2.86
CA PRO A 104 10.93 -0.13 -3.73
C PRO A 104 10.66 1.13 -2.92
N ASP A 105 11.74 1.83 -2.52
CA ASP A 105 11.67 3.08 -1.76
C ASP A 105 10.56 3.98 -2.30
N TYR A 106 9.57 4.32 -1.46
CA TYR A 106 8.46 5.15 -1.89
C TYR A 106 8.90 6.62 -1.92
N ALA A 107 9.59 7.02 -2.99
CA ALA A 107 10.21 8.33 -3.13
C ALA A 107 9.23 9.50 -2.89
N ALA A 108 7.95 9.32 -3.21
CA ALA A 108 6.91 10.31 -2.91
C ALA A 108 6.70 10.50 -1.40
N ALA A 109 6.78 9.42 -0.61
CA ALA A 109 6.70 9.50 0.85
C ALA A 109 7.94 10.19 1.44
N GLN A 110 9.14 9.93 0.90
CA GLN A 110 10.36 10.64 1.32
C GLN A 110 10.28 12.14 1.01
N SER A 111 9.78 12.50 -0.17
CA SER A 111 9.60 13.90 -0.58
C SER A 111 8.62 14.62 0.36
N ASN A 112 7.47 14.00 0.64
CA ASN A 112 6.47 14.58 1.53
C ASN A 112 6.95 14.62 2.98
N LEU A 113 7.74 13.63 3.44
CA LEU A 113 8.37 13.67 4.77
C LEU A 113 9.34 14.86 4.90
N GLY A 114 10.12 15.16 3.85
CA GLY A 114 10.95 16.36 3.80
C GLY A 114 10.13 17.65 3.91
N ILE A 115 9.06 17.77 3.12
CA ILE A 115 8.13 18.92 3.18
C ILE A 115 7.54 19.09 4.59
N MET A 116 7.19 17.99 5.24
CA MET A 116 6.66 18.02 6.61
C MET A 116 7.69 18.56 7.61
N TYR A 117 8.95 18.13 7.50
CA TYR A 117 10.01 18.65 8.37
C TYR A 117 10.35 20.12 8.10
N ASP A 118 10.23 20.59 6.86
CA ASP A 118 10.45 21.99 6.50
C ASP A 118 9.33 22.91 7.04
N ASN A 119 8.11 22.40 7.19
CA ASN A 119 6.92 23.18 7.56
C ASN A 119 6.60 23.20 9.08
N GLY A 120 7.19 22.31 9.89
CA GLY A 120 7.16 22.37 11.36
C GLY A 120 5.98 21.66 12.02
#